data_AF-A0A2R7T7U4-F1
#
_entry.id   AF-A0A2R7T7U4-F1
#
_cell.length_a   1.000
_cell.length_b   1.000
_cell.length_c   1.000
_cell.angle_alpha   90.00
_cell.angle_beta   90.00
_cell.angle_gamma   90.00
#
_symmetry.space_group_name_H-M   'P 1'
#
loop_
_entity.id
_entity.type
_entity.pdbx_description
1 polymer ?
#
loop_
_entity_poly.entity_id
_entity_poly.type
_entity_poly.pdbx_seq_one_letter_code
_entity_poly.pdbx_strand_id
1 'polypeptide(L)'
;MELFAAAQLEGSERTQFVMAVSALEPLAHQEQLGPEVRAVIDGLLDSFDAASVPVEIRTSLRGRISDLKRESVRQAIRRLCKHWFEGESEAFPAIDHAYQLRSQLVHEGQLADPDVLLGGELRVVSYYLRRIFERELQLKFSAAPSLG
;
A
#
# COMPACT_ATOMS: atom_id res chain seq x y z
N MET A 1 2.79 5.57 12.50
CA MET A 1 3.77 4.82 13.33
C MET A 1 3.15 3.66 14.10
N GLU A 2 1.92 3.78 14.63
CA GLU A 2 1.31 2.76 15.50
C GLU A 2 1.36 1.34 14.92
N LEU A 3 0.95 1.16 13.66
CA LEU A 3 1.00 -0.15 12.99
C LEU A 3 2.42 -0.72 12.91
N PHE A 4 3.42 0.11 12.62
CA PHE A 4 4.81 -0.33 12.51
C PHE A 4 5.41 -0.69 13.88
N ALA A 5 5.08 0.06 14.93
CA ALA A 5 5.51 -0.25 16.29
C ALA A 5 4.81 -1.52 16.82
N ALA A 6 3.50 -1.63 16.63
CA ALA A 6 2.72 -2.78 17.03
C ALA A 6 3.15 -4.06 16.30
N ALA A 7 3.56 -3.96 15.03
CA ALA A 7 4.08 -5.09 14.28
C ALA A 7 5.24 -5.79 15.00
N GLN A 8 6.07 -5.09 15.79
CA GLN A 8 7.19 -5.72 16.51
C GLN A 8 6.76 -6.55 17.74
N LEU A 9 5.52 -6.38 18.19
CA LEU A 9 4.96 -7.08 19.35
C LEU A 9 4.17 -8.33 18.96
N GLU A 10 3.99 -8.57 17.66
CA GLU A 10 3.23 -9.70 17.15
C GLU A 10 4.03 -11.00 17.23
N GLY A 11 3.35 -12.09 17.60
CA GLY A 11 3.98 -13.40 17.82
C GLY A 11 4.22 -14.23 16.55
N SER A 12 3.73 -13.79 15.38
CA SER A 12 3.93 -14.52 14.12
C SER A 12 4.53 -13.62 13.04
N GLU A 13 5.53 -14.11 12.31
CA GLU A 13 6.16 -13.37 11.21
C GLU A 13 5.14 -12.91 10.17
N ARG A 14 4.09 -13.70 9.95
CA ARG A 14 2.99 -13.35 9.06
C ARG A 14 2.25 -12.10 9.53
N THR A 15 1.88 -12.03 10.81
CA THR A 15 1.20 -10.85 11.36
C THR A 15 2.14 -9.64 11.38
N GLN A 16 3.40 -9.85 11.79
CA GLN A 16 4.43 -8.80 11.75
C GLN A 16 4.56 -8.20 10.35
N PHE A 17 4.67 -9.05 9.33
CA PHE A 17 4.77 -8.66 7.93
C PHE A 17 3.54 -7.88 7.44
N VAL A 18 2.33 -8.42 7.65
CA VAL A 18 1.09 -7.77 7.23
C VAL A 18 0.96 -6.40 7.89
N MET A 19 1.23 -6.28 9.19
CA MET A 19 1.13 -5.00 9.91
C MET A 19 2.20 -4.00 9.48
N ALA A 20 3.45 -4.45 9.32
CA ALA A 20 4.54 -3.60 8.84
C ALA A 20 4.21 -3.04 7.44
N VAL A 21 3.82 -3.89 6.49
CA VAL A 21 3.45 -3.45 5.14
C VAL A 21 2.22 -2.53 5.18
N SER A 22 1.22 -2.82 6.02
CA SER A 22 0.05 -1.95 6.17
C SER A 22 0.39 -0.57 6.74
N ALA A 23 1.53 -0.43 7.43
CA ALA A 23 2.01 0.87 7.90
C ALA A 23 2.43 1.82 6.76
N LEU A 24 2.62 1.30 5.53
CA LEU A 24 2.84 2.12 4.33
C LEU A 24 1.57 2.80 3.85
N GLU A 25 0.40 2.20 4.03
CA GLU A 25 -0.88 2.72 3.54
C GLU A 25 -1.20 4.14 4.06
N PRO A 26 -1.08 4.44 5.37
CA PRO A 26 -1.32 5.81 5.85
C PRO A 26 -0.22 6.80 5.43
N LEU A 27 0.98 6.32 5.08
CA LEU A 27 2.06 7.17 4.56
C LEU A 27 1.85 7.47 3.07
N ALA A 28 1.26 6.52 2.33
CA ALA A 28 0.92 6.63 0.92
C ALA A 28 -0.43 7.34 0.74
N HIS A 29 -0.47 8.64 1.04
CA HIS A 29 -1.68 9.47 0.92
C HIS A 29 -2.24 9.48 -0.51
N GLN A 30 -3.35 8.79 -0.76
CA GLN A 30 -3.98 8.75 -2.08
C GLN A 30 -4.54 10.11 -2.51
N GLU A 31 -3.99 10.68 -3.58
CA GLU A 31 -4.42 11.91 -4.23
C GLU A 31 -5.59 11.68 -5.21
N GLN A 32 -6.29 12.76 -5.57
CA GLN A 32 -7.31 12.75 -6.62
C GLN A 32 -6.61 12.72 -7.99
N LEU A 33 -7.07 11.84 -8.87
CA LEU A 33 -6.72 11.84 -10.28
C LEU A 33 -7.42 13.06 -10.91
N GLY A 34 -6.63 13.97 -11.48
CA GLY A 34 -7.03 15.33 -11.86
C GLY A 34 -8.32 15.47 -12.67
N PRO A 35 -8.72 16.72 -13.00
CA PRO A 35 -10.06 17.03 -13.50
C PRO A 35 -10.45 16.24 -14.76
N GLU A 36 -9.49 15.90 -15.62
CA GLU A 36 -9.71 15.10 -16.84
C GLU A 36 -10.19 13.68 -16.52
N VAL A 37 -9.50 12.97 -15.61
CA VAL A 37 -9.90 11.61 -15.19
C VAL A 37 -11.24 11.66 -14.48
N ARG A 38 -11.43 12.65 -13.60
CA ARG A 38 -12.69 12.84 -12.89
C ARG A 38 -13.88 13.00 -13.84
N ALA A 39 -13.73 13.80 -14.89
CA ALA A 39 -14.78 14.00 -15.89
C ALA A 39 -15.14 12.70 -16.62
N VAL A 40 -14.15 11.86 -16.95
CA VAL A 40 -14.40 10.53 -17.55
C VAL A 40 -15.16 9.63 -16.59
N ILE A 41 -14.77 9.60 -15.30
CA ILE A 41 -15.47 8.79 -14.30
C ILE A 41 -16.89 9.31 -14.04
N ASP A 42 -17.10 10.62 -14.03
CA ASP A 42 -18.44 11.23 -13.92
C ASP A 42 -19.35 10.80 -15.08
N GLY A 43 -18.86 10.84 -16.32
CA GLY A 43 -19.62 10.35 -17.48
C GLY A 43 -19.94 8.84 -17.43
N LEU A 44 -19.04 8.03 -16.86
CA LEU A 44 -19.30 6.61 -16.62
C LEU A 44 -20.40 6.40 -15.57
N LEU A 45 -20.39 7.19 -14.50
CA LEU A 45 -21.42 7.16 -13.46
C LEU A 45 -22.79 7.54 -14.01
N ASP A 46 -22.88 8.57 -14.85
CA ASP A 46 -24.12 8.98 -15.50
C ASP A 46 -24.67 7.88 -16.42
N SER A 47 -23.79 7.27 -17.22
CA SER A 47 -24.15 6.13 -18.09
C SER A 47 -24.63 4.92 -17.28
N PHE A 48 -24.01 4.68 -16.13
CA PHE A 48 -24.36 3.57 -15.24
C PHE A 48 -25.69 3.81 -14.51
N ASP A 49 -26.00 5.05 -14.12
CA ASP A 49 -27.28 5.40 -13.51
C ASP A 49 -28.46 5.28 -14.50
N ALA A 50 -28.22 5.53 -15.78
CA ALA A 50 -29.22 5.35 -16.83
C ALA A 50 -29.49 3.87 -17.17
N ALA A 51 -28.62 2.95 -16.75
CA ALA A 51 -28.76 1.53 -17.05
C ALA A 51 -29.85 0.86 -16.20
N SER A 52 -30.50 -0.17 -16.77
CA SER A 52 -31.48 -1.01 -16.06
C SER A 52 -30.78 -2.05 -15.17
N VAL A 53 -30.08 -1.57 -14.14
CA VAL A 53 -29.39 -2.39 -13.12
C VAL A 53 -30.19 -2.36 -11.81
N PRO A 54 -30.35 -3.50 -11.11
CA PRO A 54 -30.96 -3.55 -9.78
C PRO A 54 -30.34 -2.55 -8.81
N VAL A 55 -31.16 -1.97 -7.93
CA VAL A 55 -30.76 -0.84 -7.08
C VAL A 55 -29.62 -1.18 -6.13
N GLU A 56 -29.58 -2.42 -5.63
CA GLU A 56 -28.54 -2.91 -4.72
C GLU A 56 -27.18 -2.98 -5.43
N ILE A 57 -27.17 -3.56 -6.62
CA ILE A 57 -25.98 -3.67 -7.47
C ILE A 57 -25.51 -2.28 -7.89
N ARG A 58 -26.45 -1.41 -8.27
CA ARG A 58 -26.16 -0.03 -8.66
C ARG A 58 -25.48 0.73 -7.53
N THR A 59 -26.02 0.66 -6.33
CA THR A 59 -25.46 1.37 -5.16
C THR A 59 -24.04 0.88 -4.84
N SER A 60 -23.82 -0.43 -4.86
CA SER A 60 -22.51 -1.04 -4.61
C SER A 60 -21.46 -0.64 -5.67
N LEU A 61 -21.81 -0.75 -6.96
CA LEU A 61 -20.88 -0.44 -8.05
C LEU A 61 -20.65 1.06 -8.22
N ARG A 62 -21.66 1.90 -7.96
CA ARG A 62 -21.53 3.36 -8.01
C ARG A 62 -20.42 3.85 -7.09
N GLY A 63 -20.39 3.36 -5.84
CA GLY A 63 -19.32 3.68 -4.89
C GLY A 63 -17.95 3.30 -5.44
N ARG A 64 -17.80 2.06 -5.90
CA ARG A 64 -16.54 1.53 -6.45
C ARG A 64 -16.07 2.28 -7.69
N ILE A 65 -16.97 2.69 -8.58
CA ILE A 65 -16.65 3.51 -9.75
C ILE A 65 -16.21 4.90 -9.30
N SER A 66 -16.90 5.50 -8.33
CA SER A 66 -16.52 6.81 -7.80
C SER A 66 -15.14 6.79 -7.15
N ASP A 67 -14.74 5.69 -6.51
CA ASP A 67 -13.41 5.53 -5.93
C ASP A 67 -12.28 5.58 -6.97
N LEU A 68 -12.57 5.28 -8.24
CA LEU A 68 -11.60 5.40 -9.35
C LEU A 68 -11.16 6.84 -9.63
N LYS A 69 -11.79 7.84 -9.00
CA LYS A 69 -11.33 9.24 -9.05
C LYS A 69 -10.08 9.46 -8.21
N ARG A 70 -9.74 8.53 -7.33
CA ARG A 70 -8.54 8.58 -6.48
C ARG A 70 -7.50 7.62 -7.02
N GLU A 71 -6.23 7.95 -6.82
CA GLU A 71 -5.14 7.05 -7.20
C GLU A 71 -5.24 5.74 -6.41
N SER A 72 -4.76 4.64 -7.00
CA SER A 72 -4.60 3.39 -6.25
C SER A 72 -3.53 3.53 -5.16
N VAL A 73 -3.62 2.74 -4.09
CA VAL A 73 -2.58 2.71 -3.03
C VAL A 73 -1.20 2.42 -3.63
N ARG A 74 -1.11 1.53 -4.63
CA ARG A 74 0.15 1.24 -5.34
C ARG A 74 0.74 2.46 -6.04
N GLN A 75 -0.09 3.31 -6.65
CA GLN A 75 0.37 4.58 -7.25
C GLN A 75 0.82 5.58 -6.19
N ALA A 76 0.09 5.67 -5.07
CA ALA A 76 0.48 6.50 -3.94
C ALA A 76 1.84 6.05 -3.35
N ILE A 77 2.06 4.75 -3.20
CA ILE A 77 3.35 4.15 -2.80
C ILE A 77 4.44 4.50 -3.81
N ARG A 78 4.18 4.41 -5.12
CA ARG A 78 5.16 4.77 -6.15
C ARG A 78 5.59 6.24 -6.04
N ARG A 79 4.63 7.14 -5.82
CA ARG A 79 4.89 8.57 -5.62
C ARG A 79 5.66 8.82 -4.32
N LEU A 80 5.28 8.14 -3.24
CA LEU A 80 6.00 8.14 -1.96
C LEU A 80 7.47 7.73 -2.14
N CYS A 81 7.74 6.63 -2.85
CA CYS A 81 9.11 6.16 -3.11
C CYS A 81 9.91 7.17 -3.94
N LYS A 82 9.29 7.78 -4.96
CA LYS A 82 9.95 8.82 -5.75
C LYS A 82 10.34 10.02 -4.89
N HIS A 83 9.52 10.37 -3.90
CA HIS A 83 9.80 11.48 -2.99
C HIS A 83 10.90 11.16 -1.97
N TRP A 84 10.85 9.99 -1.34
CA TRP A 84 11.75 9.64 -0.24
C TRP A 84 13.05 8.95 -0.66
N PHE A 85 13.06 8.25 -1.79
CA PHE A 85 14.17 7.41 -2.23
C PHE A 85 14.63 7.78 -3.64
N GLU A 86 14.68 9.08 -3.93
CA GLU A 86 15.21 9.59 -5.20
C GLU A 86 16.64 9.07 -5.43
N GLY A 87 16.87 8.43 -6.59
CA GLY A 87 18.14 7.80 -6.94
C GLY A 87 18.27 6.32 -6.55
N GLU A 88 17.33 5.76 -5.78
CA GLU A 88 17.33 4.34 -5.39
C GLU A 88 16.31 3.55 -6.22
N SER A 89 16.74 2.98 -7.34
CA SER A 89 15.89 2.25 -8.28
C SER A 89 15.13 1.08 -7.65
N GLU A 90 15.73 0.45 -6.63
CA GLU A 90 15.20 -0.76 -5.98
C GLU A 90 14.13 -0.48 -4.91
N ALA A 91 13.95 0.78 -4.50
CA ALA A 91 13.01 1.12 -3.43
C ALA A 91 11.56 0.81 -3.80
N PHE A 92 11.12 1.23 -4.98
CA PHE A 92 9.76 0.96 -5.43
C PHE A 92 9.53 -0.54 -5.74
N PRO A 93 10.38 -1.25 -6.49
CA PRO A 93 10.21 -2.69 -6.70
C PRO A 93 10.13 -3.51 -5.40
N ALA A 94 10.98 -3.21 -4.42
CA ALA A 94 11.00 -3.93 -3.15
C ALA A 94 9.72 -3.70 -2.33
N ILE A 95 9.30 -2.44 -2.17
CA ILE A 95 8.04 -2.12 -1.46
C ILE A 95 6.82 -2.61 -2.26
N ASP A 96 6.90 -2.47 -3.58
CA ASP A 96 6.13 -3.11 -4.64
C ASP A 96 5.71 -4.54 -4.31
N HIS A 97 6.75 -5.35 -4.26
CA HIS A 97 6.67 -6.78 -4.03
C HIS A 97 6.04 -7.09 -2.67
N ALA A 98 6.51 -6.44 -1.60
CA ALA A 98 5.96 -6.68 -0.28
C ALA A 98 4.47 -6.28 -0.15
N TYR A 99 4.05 -5.21 -0.82
CA TYR A 99 2.64 -4.81 -0.87
C TYR A 99 1.78 -5.86 -1.58
N GLN A 100 2.28 -6.47 -2.65
CA GLN A 100 1.58 -7.57 -3.35
C GLN A 100 1.47 -8.82 -2.49
N LEU A 101 2.55 -9.23 -1.80
CA LEU A 101 2.51 -10.36 -0.87
C LEU A 101 1.49 -10.12 0.26
N ARG A 102 1.47 -8.90 0.83
CA ARG A 102 0.47 -8.54 1.84
C ARG A 102 -0.94 -8.60 1.26
N SER A 103 -1.15 -8.11 0.04
CA SER A 103 -2.45 -8.18 -0.65
C SER A 103 -2.94 -9.63 -0.77
N GLN A 104 -2.08 -10.58 -1.17
CA GLN A 104 -2.42 -12.01 -1.21
C GLN A 104 -2.79 -12.53 0.18
N LEU A 105 -1.96 -12.26 1.20
CA LEU A 105 -2.21 -12.73 2.56
C LEU A 105 -3.53 -12.23 3.15
N VAL A 106 -3.93 -11.00 2.84
CA VAL A 106 -5.16 -10.37 3.34
C VAL A 106 -6.40 -10.80 2.55
N HIS A 107 -6.30 -10.93 1.23
CA HIS A 107 -7.47 -11.21 0.39
C HIS A 107 -7.68 -12.69 0.08
N GLU A 108 -6.60 -13.46 -0.04
CA GLU A 108 -6.62 -14.87 -0.41
C GLU A 108 -6.30 -15.79 0.77
N GLY A 109 -5.78 -15.23 1.87
CA GLY A 109 -5.44 -15.99 3.08
C GLY A 109 -4.14 -16.80 2.95
N GLN A 110 -3.47 -16.79 1.80
CA GLN A 110 -2.22 -17.51 1.56
C GLN A 110 -1.38 -16.82 0.49
N LEU A 111 -0.10 -17.19 0.39
CA LEU A 111 0.77 -16.77 -0.70
C LEU A 111 0.61 -17.72 -1.88
N ALA A 112 0.74 -17.17 -3.10
CA ALA A 112 0.79 -17.97 -4.31
C ALA A 112 2.08 -18.81 -4.38
N ASP A 113 3.20 -18.25 -3.91
CA ASP A 113 4.48 -18.93 -3.79
C ASP A 113 4.73 -19.30 -2.31
N PRO A 114 4.74 -20.60 -1.95
CA PRO A 114 4.96 -21.06 -0.59
C PRO A 114 6.41 -20.94 -0.12
N ASP A 115 7.38 -20.75 -1.03
CA ASP A 115 8.81 -20.69 -0.69
C ASP A 115 9.26 -19.28 -0.27
N VAL A 116 8.36 -18.29 -0.35
CA VAL A 116 8.64 -16.92 0.09
C VAL A 116 8.92 -16.86 1.59
N LEU A 117 10.12 -16.39 1.94
CA LEU A 117 10.53 -16.19 3.33
C LEU A 117 10.10 -14.81 3.85
N LEU A 118 8.95 -14.75 4.52
CA LEU A 118 8.39 -13.51 5.06
C LEU A 118 9.33 -12.74 6.00
N GLY A 119 10.18 -13.43 6.76
CA GLY A 119 11.21 -12.77 7.59
C GLY A 119 12.22 -11.95 6.78
N GLY A 120 12.55 -12.38 5.55
CA GLY A 120 13.38 -11.62 4.62
C GLY A 120 12.67 -10.35 4.12
N GLU A 121 11.43 -10.52 3.66
CA GLU A 121 10.59 -9.44 3.17
C GLU A 121 10.28 -8.39 4.26
N LEU A 122 10.05 -8.85 5.49
CA LEU A 122 9.84 -8.00 6.66
C LEU A 122 11.05 -7.11 6.94
N ARG A 123 12.28 -7.65 6.82
CA ARG A 123 13.51 -6.86 7.00
C ARG A 123 13.62 -5.76 5.96
N VAL A 124 13.33 -6.08 4.69
CA VAL A 124 13.36 -5.13 3.57
C VAL A 124 12.37 -3.99 3.78
N VAL A 125 11.11 -4.31 4.10
CA VAL A 125 10.09 -3.29 4.36
C VAL A 125 10.40 -2.47 5.61
N SER A 126 10.87 -3.11 6.68
CA SER A 126 11.24 -2.42 7.92
C SER A 126 12.39 -1.44 7.70
N TYR A 127 13.35 -1.77 6.82
CA TYR A 127 14.42 -0.85 6.43
C TYR A 127 13.86 0.44 5.82
N TYR A 128 12.96 0.34 4.83
CA TYR A 128 12.37 1.51 4.20
C TYR A 128 11.45 2.30 5.13
N LEU A 129 10.61 1.62 5.94
CA LEU A 129 9.74 2.27 6.92
C LEU A 129 10.54 3.06 7.95
N ARG A 130 11.64 2.50 8.48
CA ARG A 130 12.53 3.21 9.40
C ARG A 130 13.05 4.48 8.75
N ARG A 131 13.56 4.40 7.53
CA ARG A 131 14.08 5.58 6.81
C ARG A 131 13.05 6.66 6.56
N ILE A 132 11.80 6.28 6.26
CA ILE A 132 10.69 7.24 6.13
C ILE A 132 10.44 7.91 7.49
N PHE A 133 10.29 7.13 8.58
CA PHE A 133 10.05 7.68 9.91
C PHE A 133 11.20 8.51 10.46
N GLU A 134 12.46 8.15 10.20
CA GLU A 134 13.63 8.95 10.58
C GLU A 134 13.56 10.36 9.99
N ARG A 135 13.16 10.46 8.73
CA ARG A 135 13.04 11.74 8.03
C ARG A 135 11.81 12.52 8.48
N GLU A 136 10.65 11.89 8.54
CA GLU A 136 9.39 12.52 8.96
C GLU A 136 9.46 13.06 10.40
N LEU A 137 10.13 12.32 11.29
CA LEU A 137 10.19 12.66 12.71
C LEU A 137 11.49 13.36 13.12
N GLN A 138 12.42 13.55 12.18
CA GLN A 138 13.76 14.06 12.43
C GLN A 138 14.50 13.26 13.53
N LEU A 139 14.29 11.94 13.55
CA LEU A 139 14.89 11.01 14.49
C LEU A 139 16.02 10.24 13.82
N LYS A 140 16.99 9.77 14.61
CA LYS A 140 17.97 8.77 14.18
C LYS A 140 17.69 7.48 14.93
N PHE A 141 17.27 6.42 14.24
CA PHE A 141 17.24 5.10 14.88
C PHE A 141 18.66 4.54 14.92
N SER A 142 19.07 3.95 16.05
CA SER A 142 20.29 3.16 16.09
C SER A 142 20.14 1.98 15.14
N ALA A 143 21.11 1.77 14.25
CA ALA A 143 21.10 0.65 13.31
C ALA A 143 20.99 -0.69 14.07
N ALA A 144 20.08 -1.55 13.63
CA ALA A 144 20.18 -2.98 13.89
C ALA A 144 21.31 -3.56 13.01
N PRO A 145 21.93 -4.69 13.38
CA PRO A 145 23.14 -5.20 12.73
C PRO A 145 22.97 -5.30 11.21
N SER A 146 24.01 -4.88 10.48
CA SER A 146 24.12 -4.91 9.03
C SER A 146 23.77 -6.29 8.46
N LEU A 147 23.05 -6.30 7.33
CA LEU A 147 22.85 -7.46 6.47
C LEU A 147 24.22 -8.07 6.14
N GLY A 148 24.50 -9.24 6.72
CA GLY A 148 25.56 -10.16 6.35
C GLY A 148 24.97 -11.47 5.88
#